data_AF-A0A1I5GZ62-F1
#
_entry.id   AF-A0A1I5GZ62-F1
#
_cell.length_a   1.000
_cell.length_b   1.000
_cell.length_c   1.000
_cell.angle_alpha   90.00
_cell.angle_beta   90.00
_cell.angle_gamma   90.00
#
_symmetry.space_group_name_H-M   'P 1'
#
loop_
_entity.id
_entity.type
_entity.pdbx_description
1 polymer ?
#
loop_
_entity_poly.entity_id
_entity_poly.type
_entity_poly.pdbx_seq_one_letter_code
_entity_poly.pdbx_strand_id
1 'polypeptide(L)'
;MLAALDRAFAEAKEAAPAVLFIDELDSFSQRDAREFNASYMRGVVNGLLEQINRAKDVEGLILLGATNYVDAVDSAVIRSGRFDLKLHLPYPDKGGLEASLPG
;
A
#
# COMPACT_ATOMS: atom_id res chain seq x y z
N MET A 1 6.39 -7.80 11.48
CA MET A 1 5.57 -7.14 10.44
C MET A 1 4.39 -6.39 11.05
N LEU A 2 3.41 -7.06 11.68
CA LEU A 2 2.24 -6.40 12.30
C LEU A 2 2.60 -5.24 13.24
N ALA A 3 3.49 -5.46 14.22
CA ALA A 3 3.90 -4.39 15.15
C ALA A 3 4.56 -3.18 14.46
N ALA A 4 5.31 -3.41 13.36
CA ALA A 4 5.93 -2.34 12.60
C ALA A 4 4.89 -1.55 11.81
N LEU A 5 3.90 -2.24 11.24
CA LEU A 5 2.76 -1.65 10.57
C LEU A 5 1.92 -0.80 11.53
N ASP A 6 1.58 -1.34 12.71
CA ASP A 6 0.85 -0.59 13.74
C ASP A 6 1.60 0.67 14.16
N ARG A 7 2.92 0.56 14.35
CA ARG A 7 3.78 1.70 14.70
C ARG A 7 3.79 2.76 13.60
N ALA A 8 3.99 2.38 12.33
CA ALA A 8 4.04 3.33 11.22
C ALA A 8 2.71 4.09 11.05
N PHE A 9 1.58 3.39 11.21
CA PHE A 9 0.27 4.04 11.20
C PHE A 9 0.05 4.95 12.41
N ALA A 10 0.52 4.59 13.60
CA ALA A 10 0.43 5.46 14.76
C ALA A 10 1.24 6.75 14.57
N GLU A 11 2.51 6.63 14.15
CA GLU A 11 3.40 7.76 13.89
C GLU A 11 2.83 8.68 12.81
N ALA A 12 2.28 8.13 11.72
CA ALA A 12 1.69 8.92 10.64
C ALA A 12 0.42 9.69 11.09
N LYS A 13 -0.39 9.09 11.96
CA LYS A 13 -1.60 9.75 12.51
C LYS A 13 -1.23 10.90 13.44
N GLU A 14 -0.21 10.72 14.27
CA GLU A 14 0.30 11.78 15.17
C GLU A 14 0.97 12.91 14.39
N ALA A 15 1.58 12.60 13.25
CA ALA A 15 2.25 13.57 12.38
C ALA A 15 1.31 14.29 11.40
N ALA A 16 -0.01 14.05 11.43
CA ALA A 16 -0.95 14.66 10.49
C ALA A 16 -0.87 16.21 10.55
N PRO A 17 -0.82 16.90 9.39
CA PRO A 17 -0.97 16.39 8.02
C PRO A 17 0.26 15.65 7.51
N ALA A 18 0.08 14.45 6.97
CA ALA A 18 1.17 13.56 6.59
C ALA A 18 0.82 12.66 5.39
N VAL A 19 1.86 12.16 4.72
CA VAL A 19 1.74 11.09 3.72
C VAL A 19 2.40 9.83 4.29
N LEU A 20 1.64 8.75 4.43
CA LEU A 20 2.20 7.43 4.74
C LEU A 20 2.34 6.64 3.44
N PHE A 21 3.60 6.45 3.04
CA PHE A 21 3.97 5.71 1.83
C PHE A 21 4.24 4.22 2.14
N ILE A 22 3.59 3.33 1.39
CA ILE A 22 3.75 1.88 1.47
C ILE A 22 4.26 1.41 0.11
N ASP A 23 5.53 1.08 0.04
CA ASP A 23 6.12 0.44 -1.14
C ASP A 23 5.87 -1.07 -1.14
N GLU A 24 6.02 -1.71 -2.29
CA GLU A 24 5.84 -3.16 -2.49
C GLU A 24 4.50 -3.68 -1.91
N LEU A 25 3.40 -3.00 -2.23
CA LEU A 25 2.07 -3.38 -1.74
C LEU A 25 1.66 -4.81 -2.14
N ASP A 26 2.26 -5.36 -3.19
CA ASP A 26 2.14 -6.75 -3.64
C ASP A 26 2.71 -7.78 -2.65
N SER A 27 3.48 -7.35 -1.63
CA SER A 27 3.81 -8.17 -0.47
C SER A 27 2.58 -8.57 0.36
N PHE A 28 1.48 -7.82 0.28
CA PHE A 28 0.19 -8.15 0.88
C PHE A 28 -0.66 -8.98 -0.10
N SER A 29 -0.18 -10.19 -0.39
CA SER A 29 -0.71 -11.03 -1.47
C SER A 29 -2.00 -11.78 -1.11
N GLN A 30 -2.60 -12.42 -2.14
CA GLN A 30 -3.81 -13.23 -2.00
C GLN A 30 -3.68 -14.33 -0.93
N ARG A 31 -4.76 -14.49 -0.16
CA ARG A 31 -4.84 -15.37 1.03
C ARG A 31 -5.00 -16.87 0.71
N ASP A 32 -5.13 -17.23 -0.57
CA ASP A 32 -5.57 -18.55 -1.03
C ASP A 32 -4.44 -19.51 -1.44
N ALA A 33 -3.17 -19.11 -1.27
CA ALA A 33 -2.05 -20.02 -1.49
C ALA A 33 -2.10 -21.18 -0.47
N ARG A 34 -2.08 -22.43 -0.94
CA ARG A 34 -2.02 -23.67 -0.13
C ARG A 34 -0.65 -23.87 0.56
N GLU A 35 -0.05 -22.79 1.04
CA GLU A 35 1.27 -22.79 1.65
C GLU A 35 1.19 -22.82 3.18
N PHE A 36 2.26 -23.35 3.78
CA PHE A 36 2.46 -23.52 5.22
C PHE A 36 2.34 -22.21 6.03
N ASN A 37 2.40 -21.04 5.37
CA ASN A 37 2.33 -19.70 5.97
C ASN A 37 1.01 -18.94 5.73
N ALA A 38 0.00 -19.57 5.12
CA ALA A 38 -1.24 -18.88 4.73
C ALA A 38 -2.02 -18.25 5.90
N SER A 39 -1.93 -18.81 7.11
CA SER A 39 -2.58 -18.23 8.30
C SER A 39 -1.91 -16.94 8.76
N TYR A 40 -0.57 -16.91 8.75
CA TYR A 40 0.20 -15.72 9.12
C TYR A 40 -0.05 -14.57 8.14
N MET A 41 0.04 -14.85 6.84
CA MET A 41 -0.19 -13.85 5.79
C MET A 41 -1.61 -13.29 5.85
N ARG A 42 -2.61 -14.15 6.13
CA ARG A 42 -3.98 -13.69 6.41
C ARG A 42 -4.06 -12.70 7.56
N GLY A 43 -3.38 -12.98 8.67
CA GLY A 43 -3.32 -12.08 9.82
C GLY A 43 -2.67 -10.73 9.48
N VAL A 44 -1.56 -10.76 8.73
CA VAL A 44 -0.86 -9.57 8.25
C VAL A 44 -1.75 -8.70 7.35
N VAL A 45 -2.40 -9.30 6.35
CA VAL A 45 -3.33 -8.60 5.45
C VAL A 45 -4.47 -8.00 6.26
N ASN A 46 -5.11 -8.77 7.14
CA ASN A 46 -6.21 -8.27 7.97
C ASN A 46 -5.77 -7.11 8.88
N GLY A 47 -4.57 -7.15 9.44
CA GLY A 47 -4.00 -6.04 10.22
C GLY A 47 -3.81 -4.78 9.39
N LEU A 48 -3.27 -4.89 8.17
CA LEU A 48 -3.23 -3.77 7.23
C LEU A 48 -4.64 -3.23 6.95
N LEU A 49 -5.60 -4.12 6.68
CA LEU A 49 -6.96 -3.72 6.36
C LEU A 49 -7.62 -2.93 7.49
N GLU A 50 -7.36 -3.31 8.74
CA GLU A 50 -7.83 -2.61 9.95
C GLU A 50 -7.17 -1.24 10.09
N GLN A 51 -5.84 -1.17 9.91
CA GLN A 51 -5.13 0.10 9.99
C GLN A 51 -5.57 1.11 8.93
N ILE A 52 -5.77 0.66 7.69
CA ILE A 52 -6.34 1.49 6.61
C ILE A 52 -7.70 2.04 7.02
N ASN A 53 -8.59 1.22 7.59
CA ASN A 53 -9.90 1.67 8.03
C ASN A 53 -9.79 2.76 9.11
N ARG A 54 -8.91 2.58 10.10
CA ARG A 54 -8.68 3.56 11.17
C ARG A 54 -7.98 4.83 10.69
N ALA A 55 -7.26 4.78 9.57
CA ALA A 55 -6.54 5.93 9.02
C ALA A 55 -7.45 6.87 8.22
N LYS A 56 -8.55 6.36 7.64
CA LYS A 56 -9.50 7.17 6.86
C LYS A 56 -10.15 8.29 7.64
N ASP A 57 -10.33 8.08 8.95
CA ASP A 57 -10.98 9.04 9.83
C ASP A 57 -10.02 10.13 10.32
N VAL A 58 -8.74 10.07 9.93
CA VAL A 58 -7.71 11.05 10.32
C VAL A 58 -7.58 12.11 9.23
N GLU A 59 -8.07 13.31 9.53
CA GLU A 59 -8.01 14.45 8.63
C GLU A 59 -6.56 14.81 8.27
N GLY A 60 -6.28 15.03 6.99
CA GLY A 60 -4.96 15.40 6.50
C GLY A 60 -3.95 14.25 6.38
N LEU A 61 -4.34 13.00 6.68
CA LEU A 61 -3.51 11.82 6.43
C LEU A 61 -3.81 11.24 5.05
N ILE A 62 -2.80 11.21 4.19
CA ILE A 62 -2.86 10.58 2.87
C ILE A 62 -2.12 9.25 2.90
N LEU A 63 -2.78 8.19 2.41
CA LEU A 63 -2.14 6.89 2.22
C LEU A 63 -1.73 6.74 0.75
N LEU A 64 -0.45 6.49 0.50
CA LEU A 64 0.09 6.26 -0.84
C LEU A 64 0.69 4.86 -0.92
N GLY A 65 0.25 4.04 -1.88
CA GLY A 65 0.76 2.69 -2.10
C GLY A 65 1.44 2.58 -3.45
N ALA A 66 2.59 1.92 -3.52
CA ALA A 66 3.26 1.55 -4.76
C ALA A 66 3.37 0.03 -4.90
N THR A 67 3.27 -0.46 -6.14
CA THR A 67 3.44 -1.88 -6.46
C THR A 67 3.82 -2.03 -7.93
N ASN A 68 4.62 -3.06 -8.22
CA ASN A 68 4.92 -3.49 -9.58
C ASN A 68 3.83 -4.42 -10.15
N TYR A 69 3.08 -5.10 -9.28
CA TYR A 69 2.16 -6.17 -9.67
C TYR A 69 0.80 -6.01 -8.96
N VAL A 70 -0.06 -5.11 -9.48
CA VAL A 70 -1.38 -4.85 -8.87
C VAL A 70 -2.25 -6.10 -8.73
N ASP A 71 -2.14 -7.06 -9.65
CA ASP A 71 -2.90 -8.31 -9.64
C ASP A 71 -2.43 -9.31 -8.55
N ALA A 72 -1.23 -9.11 -8.02
CA ALA A 72 -0.69 -9.92 -6.92
C ALA A 72 -1.20 -9.44 -5.55
N VAL A 73 -1.64 -8.18 -5.43
CA VAL A 73 -2.16 -7.60 -4.19
C VAL A 73 -3.50 -8.24 -3.83
N ASP A 74 -3.75 -8.52 -2.54
CA ASP A 74 -5.06 -8.99 -2.08
C ASP A 74 -6.15 -8.00 -2.48
N SER A 75 -7.18 -8.51 -3.17
CA SER A 75 -8.27 -7.69 -3.71
C SER A 75 -8.99 -6.87 -2.64
N ALA A 76 -8.99 -7.31 -1.37
CA ALA A 76 -9.57 -6.54 -0.29
C ALA A 76 -8.78 -5.27 0.03
N VAL A 77 -7.46 -5.24 -0.19
CA VAL A 77 -6.60 -4.05 0.03
C VAL A 77 -6.92 -2.96 -1.00
N ILE A 78 -7.10 -3.34 -2.26
CA ILE A 78 -7.32 -2.41 -3.39
C ILE A 78 -8.80 -2.16 -3.72
N ARG A 79 -9.71 -2.63 -2.88
CA ARG A 79 -11.15 -2.39 -3.03
C ARG A 79 -11.48 -0.91 -2.77
N SER A 80 -12.57 -0.44 -3.38
CA SER A 80 -13.15 0.89 -3.12
C SER A 80 -13.27 1.19 -1.63
N GLY A 81 -12.95 2.42 -1.27
CA GLY A 81 -12.86 2.95 0.08
C GLY A 81 -11.50 2.75 0.72
N ARG A 82 -10.46 2.24 0.03
CA ARG A 82 -9.10 2.07 0.58
C ARG A 82 -8.09 2.82 -0.28
N PHE A 83 -7.52 2.16 -1.29
CA PHE A 83 -6.76 2.80 -2.35
C PHE A 83 -7.69 3.12 -3.52
N ASP A 84 -8.43 4.21 -3.38
CA ASP A 84 -9.45 4.64 -4.35
C ASP A 84 -8.85 5.18 -5.64
N LEU A 85 -7.83 6.02 -5.53
CA LEU A 85 -7.10 6.54 -6.68
C LEU A 85 -6.06 5.51 -7.13
N LYS A 86 -6.24 4.98 -8.35
CA LYS A 86 -5.30 4.04 -8.98
C LYS A 86 -4.65 4.73 -10.17
N LEU A 87 -3.34 4.92 -10.07
CA LEU A 87 -2.53 5.54 -11.12
C LEU A 87 -1.63 4.47 -11.74
N HIS A 88 -1.77 4.25 -13.04
CA HIS A 88 -0.82 3.44 -13.79
C HIS A 88 0.32 4.33 -14.30
N LEU A 89 1.55 3.98 -13.95
CA LEU A 89 2.75 4.64 -14.46
C LEU A 89 3.31 3.81 -15.62
N PRO A 90 3.06 4.21 -16.89
CA PRO A 90 3.66 3.52 -18.02
C PRO A 90 5.16 3.80 -18.09
N TYR A 91 5.87 3.02 -18.91
CA TYR A 91 7.24 3.38 -19.28
C TYR A 91 7.30 4.78 -19.88
N PRO A 92 8.39 5.54 -19.65
CA PRO A 92 8.55 6.85 -20.23
C PRO A 92 8.55 6.77 -21.76
N ASP A 93 7.92 7.75 -22.41
CA ASP A 93 8.10 7.95 -23.84
C ASP A 93 9.49 8.53 -24.13
N LYS A 94 9.81 8.78 -25.40
CA LYS A 94 11.11 9.34 -25.79
C LYS A 94 11.41 10.66 -25.06
N GLY A 95 10.42 11.55 -24.93
CA GLY A 95 10.61 12.84 -24.27
C GLY A 95 10.82 12.70 -22.76
N GLY A 96 10.05 11.80 -22.13
CA GLY A 96 10.21 11.46 -20.71
C GLY A 96 11.56 10.80 -20.42
N LEU A 97 12.07 9.98 -21.34
CA LEU A 97 13.38 9.35 -21.21
C LEU A 97 14.49 10.40 -21.35
N GLU A 98 14.42 11.26 -22.37
CA GLU A 98 15.37 12.35 -22.57
C GLU A 98 15.43 13.29 -21.35
N ALA A 99 14.28 13.59 -20.73
CA ALA A 99 14.21 14.40 -19.51
C ALA A 99 14.74 13.69 -18.25
N SER A 100 14.82 12.35 -18.25
CA SER A 100 15.30 11.55 -17.11
C SER A 100 16.81 11.33 -17.13
N LEU A 101 17.48 11.62 -18.24
CA LEU A 101 18.93 11.50 -18.34
C LEU A 101 19.59 12.70 -17.66
N PRO A 102 20.62 12.50 -16.81
CA PRO A 102 21.40 13.60 -16.29
C PRO A 102 22.08 14.34 -17.46
N GLY A 103 21.97 15.67 -17.45
CA GLY A 103 22.59 16.55 -18.44
C GLY A 103 24.11 16.62 -18.34
#